data_AF-A0A4S2PW71-F1
#
_entry.id   AF-A0A4S2PW71-F1
#
_cell.length_a   1.000
_cell.length_b   1.000
_cell.length_c   1.000
_cell.angle_alpha   90.00
_cell.angle_beta   90.00
_cell.angle_gamma   90.00
#
_symmetry.space_group_name_H-M   'P 1'
#
loop_
_entity.id
_entity.type
_entity.pdbx_description
1 polymer ?
#
loop_
_entity_poly.entity_id
_entity_poly.type
_entity_poly.pdbx_seq_one_letter_code
_entity_poly.pdbx_strand_id
1 'polypeptide(L)'
;MPIMPYLTGNEEECPAQIYCRLNNIQMEQIRSWGEARHVANKSKFRVEAHFDDASPKAKAFFLKLAGDKAYMGEDILLASDKINVHSQGLKLSDYKMDGQLKIAGMLELIRYIGKEIAPPLVTKREFLQIDKNRGE
;
A
#
# COMPACT_ATOMS: atom_id res chain seq x y z
N MET A 1 -7.95 -27.14 -0.08
CA MET A 1 -7.55 -27.28 -1.49
C MET A 1 -6.86 -25.99 -1.91
N PRO A 2 -5.73 -26.02 -2.65
CA PRO A 2 -5.11 -24.81 -3.17
C PRO A 2 -5.97 -24.22 -4.29
N ILE A 3 -6.33 -22.95 -4.17
CA ILE A 3 -7.12 -22.19 -5.16
C ILE A 3 -6.15 -21.30 -5.94
N MET A 4 -6.13 -21.44 -7.26
CA MET A 4 -5.31 -20.63 -8.16
C MET A 4 -6.19 -19.52 -8.78
N PRO A 5 -5.99 -18.24 -8.41
CA PRO A 5 -6.68 -17.11 -9.02
C PRO A 5 -6.14 -16.77 -10.42
N TYR A 6 -7.00 -16.39 -11.38
CA TYR A 6 -6.56 -15.93 -12.72
C TYR A 6 -7.40 -14.77 -13.27
N LEU A 7 -6.77 -13.81 -13.96
CA LEU A 7 -7.41 -12.65 -14.59
C LEU A 7 -8.19 -13.04 -15.85
N THR A 8 -9.47 -12.66 -15.95
CA THR A 8 -10.30 -12.94 -17.13
C THR A 8 -9.93 -12.09 -18.34
N GLY A 9 -9.85 -12.74 -19.50
CA GLY A 9 -9.91 -12.13 -20.84
C GLY A 9 -10.31 -13.19 -21.86
N ASN A 10 -10.83 -12.78 -23.04
CA ASN A 10 -11.06 -13.63 -24.23
C ASN A 10 -9.73 -14.16 -24.84
N GLU A 11 -8.74 -14.41 -24.00
CA GLU A 11 -7.40 -14.84 -24.37
C GLU A 11 -7.35 -16.37 -24.36
N GLU A 12 -6.52 -16.94 -25.24
CA GLU A 12 -6.28 -18.38 -25.28
C GLU A 12 -5.85 -18.91 -23.91
N GLU A 13 -6.25 -20.15 -23.57
CA GLU A 13 -5.95 -20.74 -22.27
C GLU A 13 -4.44 -20.70 -21.96
N CYS A 14 -4.07 -20.14 -20.82
CA CYS A 14 -2.67 -20.09 -20.41
C CYS A 14 -2.20 -21.47 -19.89
N PRO A 15 -0.89 -21.77 -19.89
CA PRO A 15 -0.36 -23.06 -19.44
C PRO A 15 -0.82 -23.49 -18.04
N ALA A 16 -1.04 -22.52 -17.13
CA ALA A 16 -1.56 -22.80 -15.79
C ALA A 16 -3.03 -23.26 -15.80
N GLN A 17 -3.87 -22.71 -16.69
CA GLN A 17 -5.26 -23.14 -16.86
C GLN A 17 -5.36 -24.55 -17.42
N ILE A 18 -4.52 -24.87 -18.41
CA ILE A 18 -4.42 -26.21 -18.99
C ILE A 18 -4.02 -27.21 -17.90
N TYR A 19 -2.99 -26.90 -17.10
CA TYR A 19 -2.54 -27.76 -16.00
C TYR A 19 -3.65 -28.01 -14.98
N CYS A 20 -4.35 -26.96 -14.52
CA CYS A 20 -5.41 -27.10 -13.53
C CYS A 20 -6.58 -27.96 -14.05
N ARG A 21 -6.97 -27.77 -15.32
CA ARG A 21 -8.00 -28.57 -15.98
C ARG A 21 -7.61 -30.05 -16.07
N LEU A 22 -6.37 -30.33 -16.51
CA LEU A 22 -5.86 -31.70 -16.62
C LEU A 22 -5.75 -32.41 -15.27
N ASN A 23 -5.60 -31.67 -14.17
CA ASN A 23 -5.43 -32.21 -12.82
C ASN A 23 -6.69 -32.09 -11.94
N ASN A 24 -7.86 -31.75 -12.50
CA ASN A 24 -9.12 -31.54 -11.76
C ASN A 24 -8.99 -30.55 -10.58
N ILE A 25 -8.15 -29.53 -10.74
CA ILE A 25 -7.98 -28.46 -9.74
C ILE A 25 -9.05 -27.40 -10.00
N GLN A 26 -9.86 -27.12 -8.98
CA GLN A 26 -10.92 -26.13 -9.07
C GLN A 26 -10.33 -24.72 -9.22
N MET A 27 -10.68 -24.04 -10.30
CA MET A 27 -10.22 -22.68 -10.64
C MET A 27 -11.35 -21.68 -10.45
N GLU A 28 -11.08 -20.61 -9.72
CA GLU A 28 -12.03 -19.51 -9.55
C GLU A 28 -11.71 -18.42 -10.57
N GLN A 29 -12.72 -17.99 -11.35
CA GLN A 29 -12.52 -16.92 -12.32
C GLN A 29 -12.39 -15.58 -11.61
N ILE A 30 -11.30 -14.87 -11.83
CA ILE A 30 -11.04 -13.60 -11.19
C ILE A 30 -10.96 -12.50 -12.25
N ARG A 31 -11.67 -11.40 -12.06
CA ARG A 31 -11.78 -10.32 -13.04
C ARG A 31 -10.82 -9.17 -12.77
N SER A 32 -10.20 -9.15 -11.60
CA SER A 32 -9.21 -8.12 -11.24
C SER A 32 -8.20 -8.59 -10.19
N TRP A 33 -7.05 -7.92 -10.11
CA TRP A 33 -6.08 -8.13 -9.04
C TRP A 33 -6.67 -7.90 -7.64
N GLY A 34 -7.67 -7.01 -7.51
CA GLY A 34 -8.37 -6.79 -6.24
C GLY A 34 -9.20 -8.00 -5.81
N GLU A 35 -9.88 -8.64 -6.75
CA GLU A 35 -10.61 -9.89 -6.48
C GLU A 35 -9.66 -11.04 -6.13
N ALA A 36 -8.48 -11.13 -6.76
CA ALA A 36 -7.45 -12.12 -6.39
C ALA A 36 -6.99 -11.96 -4.94
N ARG A 37 -6.80 -10.72 -4.48
CA ARG A 37 -6.48 -10.44 -3.08
C ARG A 37 -7.63 -10.81 -2.15
N HIS A 38 -8.87 -10.54 -2.57
CA HIS A 38 -10.06 -10.88 -1.78
C HIS A 38 -10.19 -12.38 -1.53
N VAL A 39 -10.02 -13.21 -2.57
CA VAL A 39 -10.01 -14.68 -2.47
C VAL A 39 -8.90 -15.16 -1.53
N ALA A 40 -7.76 -14.45 -1.48
CA ALA A 40 -6.66 -14.73 -0.56
C ALA A 40 -6.87 -14.16 0.86
N ASN A 41 -8.11 -13.82 1.25
CA ASN A 41 -8.46 -13.18 2.54
C ASN A 41 -7.72 -11.86 2.82
N LYS A 42 -7.33 -11.13 1.76
CA LYS A 42 -6.76 -9.78 1.84
C LYS A 42 -7.79 -8.75 1.39
N SER A 43 -7.61 -7.49 1.75
CA SER A 43 -8.48 -6.43 1.23
C SER A 43 -8.44 -6.39 -0.30
N LYS A 44 -9.63 -6.25 -0.90
CA LYS A 44 -9.80 -6.01 -2.33
C LYS A 44 -9.35 -4.61 -2.76
N PHE A 45 -9.29 -3.68 -1.80
CA PHE A 45 -8.89 -2.30 -2.04
C PHE A 45 -7.39 -2.16 -1.85
N ARG A 46 -6.70 -1.75 -2.92
CA ARG A 46 -5.23 -1.64 -2.93
C ARG A 46 -4.68 -0.80 -1.77
N VAL A 47 -5.32 0.32 -1.45
CA VAL A 47 -4.85 1.25 -0.41
C VAL A 47 -4.91 0.61 0.98
N GLU A 48 -6.07 0.04 1.33
CA GLU A 48 -6.24 -0.70 2.58
C GLU A 48 -5.25 -1.86 2.67
N ALA A 49 -5.11 -2.63 1.59
CA ALA A 49 -4.23 -3.78 1.58
C ALA A 49 -2.74 -3.41 1.76
N HIS A 50 -2.28 -2.30 1.16
CA HIS A 50 -0.91 -1.81 1.35
C HIS A 50 -0.68 -1.23 2.76
N PHE A 51 -1.66 -0.50 3.29
CA PHE A 51 -1.57 0.06 4.64
C PHE A 51 -1.55 -1.06 5.69
N ASP A 52 -2.45 -2.04 5.56
CA ASP A 52 -2.59 -3.15 6.50
C ASP A 52 -1.39 -4.10 6.46
N ASP A 53 -0.82 -4.36 5.27
CA ASP A 53 0.37 -5.21 5.09
C ASP A 53 1.69 -4.50 5.48
N ALA A 54 1.68 -3.18 5.71
CA ALA A 54 2.88 -2.45 6.09
C ALA A 54 3.44 -2.93 7.45
N SER A 55 4.75 -2.82 7.66
CA SER A 55 5.34 -3.19 8.96
C SER A 55 4.79 -2.30 10.10
N PRO A 56 4.63 -2.82 11.33
CA PRO A 56 4.16 -2.01 12.47
C PRO A 56 5.00 -0.76 12.70
N LYS A 57 6.32 -0.84 12.51
CA LYS A 57 7.24 0.30 12.63
C LYS A 57 6.96 1.37 11.58
N ALA A 58 6.74 0.98 10.32
CA ALA A 58 6.41 1.90 9.25
C ALA A 58 5.06 2.58 9.50
N LYS A 59 4.04 1.83 9.92
CA LYS A 59 2.72 2.38 10.27
C LYS A 59 2.82 3.37 11.43
N ALA A 60 3.50 3.00 12.52
CA ALA A 60 3.65 3.87 13.68
C ALA A 60 4.34 5.19 13.32
N PHE A 61 5.41 5.13 12.51
CA PHE A 61 6.09 6.33 12.02
C PHE A 61 5.17 7.18 11.14
N PHE A 62 4.49 6.55 10.18
CA PHE A 62 3.55 7.22 9.28
C PHE A 62 2.40 7.90 10.05
N LEU A 63 1.76 7.18 10.98
CA LEU A 63 0.66 7.71 11.79
C LEU A 63 1.11 8.84 12.71
N LYS A 64 2.35 8.78 13.20
CA LYS A 64 2.95 9.88 13.97
C LYS A 64 3.04 11.15 13.11
N LEU A 65 3.49 11.04 11.86
CA LEU A 65 3.53 12.18 10.94
C LEU A 65 2.14 12.69 10.60
N ALA A 66 1.18 11.78 10.35
CA ALA A 66 -0.20 12.15 10.06
C ALA A 66 -0.87 12.90 11.24
N GLY A 67 -0.47 12.62 12.48
CA GLY A 67 -0.94 13.32 13.68
C GLY A 67 -0.15 14.58 14.05
N ASP A 68 0.85 14.98 13.26
CA ASP A 68 1.73 16.10 13.57
C ASP A 68 1.36 17.36 12.78
N LYS A 69 1.02 18.42 13.52
CA LYS A 69 0.56 19.71 13.00
C LYS A 69 1.59 20.40 12.11
N ALA A 70 2.88 20.13 12.32
CA ALA A 70 3.93 20.69 11.48
C ALA A 70 3.86 20.19 10.02
N TYR A 71 3.34 18.98 9.80
CA TYR A 71 3.23 18.38 8.46
C TYR A 71 1.82 18.49 7.88
N MET A 72 0.78 18.30 8.71
CA MET A 72 -0.61 18.20 8.25
C MET A 72 -1.44 19.47 8.51
N GLY A 73 -0.90 20.49 9.20
CA GLY A 73 -1.64 21.71 9.51
C GLY A 73 -2.85 21.44 10.40
N GLU A 74 -4.04 21.91 10.00
CA GLU A 74 -5.29 21.66 10.74
C GLU A 74 -5.90 20.29 10.43
N ASP A 75 -5.47 19.61 9.37
CA ASP A 75 -5.97 18.29 8.95
C ASP A 75 -5.25 17.12 9.63
N ILE A 76 -4.74 17.34 10.85
CA ILE A 76 -4.05 16.30 11.62
C ILE A 76 -4.97 15.14 11.96
N LEU A 77 -4.41 13.93 11.90
CA LEU A 77 -5.05 12.71 12.36
C LEU A 77 -5.14 12.71 13.90
N LEU A 78 -6.36 12.73 14.41
CA LEU A 78 -6.65 12.76 15.84
C LEU A 78 -7.04 11.38 16.37
N ALA A 79 -6.90 11.19 17.68
CA ALA A 79 -7.37 9.97 18.33
C ALA A 79 -8.90 9.78 18.19
N SER A 80 -9.66 10.88 18.09
CA SER A 80 -11.11 10.89 17.84
C SER A 80 -11.52 10.37 16.47
N ASP A 81 -10.57 10.34 15.52
CA ASP A 81 -10.80 9.85 14.15
C ASP A 81 -10.76 8.32 14.09
N LYS A 82 -10.33 7.67 15.17
CA LYS A 82 -10.47 6.22 15.35
C LYS A 82 -11.91 5.86 15.71
N ILE A 83 -12.34 4.68 15.27
CA ILE A 83 -13.61 4.08 15.73
C ILE A 83 -13.49 3.68 17.20
N ASN A 84 -12.36 3.09 17.57
CA ASN A 84 -11.98 2.84 18.96
C ASN A 84 -10.72 3.63 19.30
N VAL A 85 -10.84 4.61 20.20
CA VAL A 85 -9.76 5.51 20.61
C VAL A 85 -8.58 4.75 21.23
N HIS A 86 -8.83 3.60 21.86
CA HIS A 86 -7.80 2.75 22.47
C HIS A 86 -7.15 1.78 21.48
N SER A 87 -7.60 1.73 20.23
CA SER A 87 -6.96 0.88 19.22
C SER A 87 -5.59 1.43 18.86
N GLN A 88 -4.70 0.51 18.48
CA GLN A 88 -3.39 0.88 17.93
C GLN A 88 -3.50 1.43 16.49
N GLY A 89 -4.69 1.38 15.86
CA GLY A 89 -4.91 1.88 14.50
C GLY A 89 -4.09 1.11 13.46
N LEU A 90 -3.94 -0.20 13.65
CA LEU A 90 -3.07 -1.02 12.80
C LEU A 90 -3.73 -1.39 11.46
N LYS A 91 -5.05 -1.19 11.35
CA LYS A 91 -5.80 -1.36 10.12
C LYS A 91 -6.43 -0.05 9.69
N LEU A 92 -6.57 0.15 8.38
CA LEU A 92 -7.27 1.33 7.86
C LEU A 92 -8.74 1.34 8.29
N SER A 93 -9.34 0.16 8.45
CA SER A 93 -10.69 -0.04 8.97
C SER A 93 -10.87 0.37 10.44
N ASP A 94 -9.79 0.65 11.18
CA ASP A 94 -9.88 1.12 12.58
C ASP A 94 -10.26 2.62 12.67
N TYR A 95 -10.32 3.31 11.53
CA TYR A 95 -10.55 4.74 11.41
C TYR A 95 -11.93 5.02 10.80
N LYS A 96 -12.55 6.11 11.26
CA LYS A 96 -13.71 6.73 10.61
C LYS A 96 -13.29 7.30 9.25
N MET A 97 -14.26 7.61 8.40
CA MET A 97 -14.01 8.15 7.06
C MET A 97 -13.07 9.37 7.10
N ASP A 98 -13.32 10.33 8.00
CA ASP A 98 -12.45 11.52 8.14
C ASP A 98 -11.01 11.14 8.50
N GLY A 99 -10.81 10.15 9.37
CA GLY A 99 -9.48 9.62 9.70
C GLY A 99 -8.80 8.96 8.50
N GLN A 100 -9.56 8.20 7.71
CA GLN A 100 -9.05 7.59 6.48
C GLN A 100 -8.65 8.65 5.44
N LEU A 101 -9.41 9.75 5.33
CA LEU A 101 -9.09 10.87 4.44
C LEU A 101 -7.83 11.62 4.88
N LYS A 102 -7.63 11.83 6.18
CA LYS A 102 -6.39 12.43 6.71
C LYS A 102 -5.17 11.53 6.48
N ILE A 103 -5.34 10.22 6.65
CA ILE A 103 -4.33 9.22 6.27
C ILE A 103 -4.03 9.31 4.76
N ALA A 104 -5.05 9.46 3.92
CA ALA A 104 -4.84 9.64 2.47
C ALA A 104 -4.05 10.93 2.17
N GLY A 105 -4.40 12.05 2.80
CA GLY A 105 -3.67 13.31 2.66
C GLY A 105 -2.18 13.19 3.02
N MET A 106 -1.86 12.48 4.10
CA MET A 106 -0.45 12.23 4.47
C MET A 106 0.27 11.36 3.43
N LEU A 107 -0.39 10.35 2.85
CA LEU A 107 0.20 9.53 1.77
C LEU A 107 0.49 10.38 0.52
N GLU A 108 -0.41 11.29 0.17
CA GLU A 108 -0.23 12.21 -0.94
C GLU A 108 0.94 13.16 -0.68
N LEU A 109 1.04 13.72 0.52
CA LEU A 109 2.14 14.60 0.92
C LEU A 109 3.50 13.89 0.84
N ILE A 110 3.62 12.66 1.37
CA ILE A 110 4.89 11.89 1.27
C ILE A 110 5.26 11.64 -0.19
N ARG A 111 4.27 11.31 -1.03
CA ARG A 111 4.51 11.10 -2.46
C ARG A 111 4.94 12.40 -3.15
N TYR A 112 4.37 13.53 -2.76
CA TYR A 112 4.72 14.85 -3.27
C TYR A 112 6.15 15.24 -2.88
N ILE A 113 6.47 15.21 -1.58
CA ILE A 113 7.82 15.47 -1.05
C ILE A 113 8.86 14.55 -1.71
N GLY A 114 8.52 13.27 -1.86
CA GLY A 114 9.41 12.30 -2.51
C GLY A 114 9.73 12.68 -3.96
N LYS A 115 8.76 13.23 -4.70
CA LYS A 115 8.99 13.72 -6.08
C LYS A 115 9.80 15.01 -6.13
N GLU A 116 9.63 15.90 -5.16
CA GLU A 116 10.35 17.18 -5.12
C GLU A 116 11.82 17.02 -4.71
N ILE A 117 12.07 16.20 -3.69
CA ILE A 117 13.39 16.13 -3.04
C ILE A 117 14.28 15.06 -3.67
N ALA A 118 13.69 13.95 -4.13
CA ALA A 118 14.46 12.78 -4.56
C ALA A 118 14.19 12.43 -6.03
N PRO A 119 15.23 12.21 -6.84
CA PRO A 119 15.05 11.57 -8.13
C PRO A 119 14.48 10.14 -7.95
N PRO A 120 13.85 9.56 -9.00
CA PRO A 120 13.18 8.26 -8.92
C PRO A 120 14.06 7.11 -8.43
N LEU A 121 15.38 7.21 -8.61
CA LEU A 121 16.37 6.27 -8.12
C LEU A 121 17.46 7.08 -7.41
N VAL A 122 17.55 6.88 -6.10
CA VAL A 122 18.59 7.45 -5.26
C VAL A 122 19.47 6.33 -4.75
N THR A 123 20.74 6.36 -5.11
CA THR A 123 21.74 5.42 -4.60
C THR A 123 22.77 6.13 -3.75
N LYS A 124 23.24 5.48 -2.68
CA LYS A 124 24.33 6.03 -1.86
C LYS A 124 25.58 6.35 -2.68
N ARG A 125 25.80 5.65 -3.80
CA ARG A 125 26.94 5.86 -4.68
C ARG A 125 26.92 7.23 -5.35
N GLU A 126 25.76 7.73 -5.78
CA GLU A 126 25.63 9.05 -6.39
C GLU A 126 26.02 10.15 -5.40
N PHE A 127 25.62 10.01 -4.14
CA PHE A 127 26.01 10.95 -3.09
C PHE A 127 27.52 10.97 -2.82
N LEU A 128 28.17 9.81 -2.90
CA LEU A 128 29.63 9.69 -2.74
C LEU A 128 30.45 10.26 -3.90
N GLN A 129 29.80 10.65 -5.01
CA GLN A 129 30.47 11.22 -6.20
C GLN A 129 30.38 12.76 -6.26
N ILE A 130 29.53 13.40 -5.44
CA ILE A 130 29.27 14.85 -5.50
C ILE A 130 30.54 15.69 -5.27
N ASP A 131 31.45 15.24 -4.41
CA ASP A 131 32.68 16.00 -4.09
C ASP A 131 33.87 15.63 -4.96
N LYS A 132 33.85 14.48 -5.66
CA LYS A 132 34.99 14.04 -6.47
C LYS A 132 35.19 14.85 -7.76
N ASN A 133 34.16 15.58 -8.19
CA ASN A 133 34.15 16.37 -9.42
C ASN A 133 34.07 17.89 -9.17
N ARG A 134 34.23 18.35 -7.93
CA ARG A 134 34.19 19.79 -7.56
C ARG A 134 35.56 20.44 -7.43
N GLY A 135 36.62 19.68 -7.66
CA GLY A 135 38.01 20.14 -7.63
C GLY A 135 38.74 19.85 -8.93
N GLU A 136 38.34 20.52 -10.00
CA GLU A 136 39.17 20.86 -11.17
C GLU A 136 38.86 22.31 -11.58
#